data_AF-A0A225CBR7-F1
#
_entry.id   AF-A0A225CBR7-F1
#
_cell.length_a   1.000
_cell.length_b   1.000
_cell.length_c   1.000
_cell.angle_alpha   90.00
_cell.angle_beta   90.00
_cell.angle_gamma   90.00
#
_symmetry.space_group_name_H-M   'P 1'
#
loop_
_entity.id
_entity.type
_entity.pdbx_description
1 polymer ?
#
loop_
_entity_poly.entity_id
_entity_poly.type
_entity_poly.pdbx_seq_one_letter_code
_entity_poly.pdbx_strand_id
1 'polypeptide(L)'
;MAAAVLVASLLSGCSWFPQPPESAVTSLEAMRVRIAAVDGIADVETSLRSTDYSDGPDTWIARVDVTADTPDPAVAGAVQRALGDGVTQAELVASLALPAGDGTAPVRLDLQVPAAWEIAEVWRRIPVVSSVDVTGDGRSVELREGTTIRAAAHLLRPSLGDGAVAIRRGTTSVDVSATAPAPALLDQLDRLEARSDVSEITATLGSAQMRGAVSVETEDPVGVATALAATPDEAADAGTAPRLILFVRAPYSADRETGTGADVTGWLGLPLGSPAPDDLPDRSQPSTPAAPTTPAPPLDLVDVSEQEAGVRAFLEAAAATTGVPAEVTTVATQCEDGSAATQATGSVLIPIFTVMDEPQPPFDAITRSWTDAGFAPGGRAMGRDYWKAGDGRADGVASASIRGASDGLHLSAESVCVR
;
A
#
# COMPACT_ATOMS: atom_id res chain seq x y z
N MET A 1 -36.10 2.33 -18.18
CA MET A 1 -36.78 1.54 -17.14
C MET A 1 -35.66 0.90 -16.34
N ALA A 2 -35.18 1.59 -15.30
CA ALA A 2 -33.98 1.22 -14.55
C ALA A 2 -34.34 0.22 -13.45
N ALA A 3 -33.56 -0.86 -13.32
CA ALA A 3 -33.74 -1.86 -12.28
C ALA A 3 -32.97 -1.39 -11.03
N ALA A 4 -33.69 -0.89 -10.04
CA ALA A 4 -33.14 -0.48 -8.76
C ALA A 4 -32.88 -1.72 -7.88
N VAL A 5 -31.62 -1.98 -7.53
CA VAL A 5 -31.26 -2.98 -6.52
C VAL A 5 -30.60 -2.26 -5.35
N LEU A 6 -31.43 -1.91 -4.36
CA LEU A 6 -30.98 -1.44 -3.06
C LEU A 6 -30.85 -2.68 -2.17
N VAL A 7 -29.65 -3.25 -2.03
CA VAL A 7 -29.42 -4.32 -1.04
C VAL A 7 -29.28 -3.68 0.34
N ALA A 8 -30.41 -3.22 0.88
CA ALA A 8 -30.53 -2.89 2.29
C ALA A 8 -31.00 -4.15 3.02
N SER A 9 -30.09 -4.83 3.68
CA SER A 9 -30.40 -5.93 4.60
C SER A 9 -31.08 -5.38 5.87
N LEU A 10 -32.33 -4.94 5.76
CA LEU A 10 -33.17 -4.57 6.90
C LEU A 10 -33.70 -5.84 7.57
N LEU A 11 -32.81 -6.55 8.27
CA LEU A 11 -33.18 -7.61 9.20
C LEU A 11 -33.49 -6.97 10.56
N SER A 12 -34.76 -6.65 10.79
CA SER A 12 -35.32 -6.39 12.11
C SER A 12 -35.38 -7.69 12.92
N GLY A 13 -34.22 -8.14 13.39
CA GLY A 13 -34.07 -9.30 14.24
C GLY A 13 -32.59 -9.56 14.54
N CYS A 14 -32.13 -9.17 15.73
CA CYS A 14 -30.84 -9.48 16.35
C CYS A 14 -29.70 -9.84 15.38
N SER A 15 -29.22 -8.89 14.57
CA SER A 15 -28.00 -9.10 13.80
C SER A 15 -26.79 -9.04 14.73
N TRP A 16 -25.97 -10.08 14.77
CA TRP A 16 -24.66 -10.07 15.46
C TRP A 16 -23.62 -9.16 14.81
N PHE A 17 -24.01 -8.38 13.78
CA PHE A 17 -23.16 -7.42 13.09
C PHE A 17 -23.48 -5.99 13.53
N PRO A 18 -22.47 -5.11 13.64
CA PRO A 18 -22.67 -3.70 13.95
C PRO A 18 -23.59 -3.06 12.91
N GLN A 19 -24.51 -2.23 13.40
CA GLN A 19 -25.45 -1.49 12.54
C GLN A 19 -24.82 -0.17 12.09
N PRO A 20 -25.01 0.25 10.84
CA PRO A 20 -24.47 1.52 10.36
C PRO A 20 -25.06 2.72 11.10
N PRO A 21 -24.28 3.79 11.36
CA PRO A 21 -24.80 5.04 11.87
C PRO A 21 -25.90 5.60 10.96
N GLU A 22 -27.02 6.03 11.54
CA GLU A 22 -28.16 6.58 10.79
C GLU A 22 -27.77 7.81 9.95
N SER A 23 -26.83 8.61 10.46
CA SER A 23 -26.18 9.72 9.77
C SER A 23 -25.45 9.29 8.49
N ALA A 24 -24.73 8.17 8.52
CA ALA A 24 -24.03 7.60 7.37
C ALA A 24 -25.03 7.12 6.32
N VAL A 25 -26.08 6.39 6.74
CA VAL A 25 -27.14 5.92 5.84
C VAL A 25 -27.85 7.10 5.17
N THR A 26 -28.25 8.11 5.95
CA THR A 26 -28.99 9.27 5.45
C THR A 26 -28.14 10.12 4.50
N SER A 27 -26.86 10.33 4.84
CA SER A 27 -25.95 11.11 3.99
C SER A 27 -25.58 10.38 2.69
N LEU A 28 -25.41 9.05 2.73
CA LEU A 28 -25.20 8.22 1.54
C LEU A 28 -26.41 8.26 0.60
N GLU A 29 -27.63 8.15 1.14
CA GLU A 29 -28.84 8.22 0.32
C GLU A 29 -29.04 9.61 -0.31
N ALA A 30 -28.78 10.68 0.47
CA ALA A 30 -28.82 12.04 -0.06
C ALA A 30 -27.78 12.23 -1.19
N MET A 31 -26.58 11.68 -1.03
CA MET A 31 -25.54 11.69 -2.06
C MET A 31 -25.99 10.92 -3.31
N ARG A 32 -26.55 9.71 -3.17
CA ARG A 32 -27.08 8.90 -4.26
C ARG A 32 -28.07 9.68 -5.12
N VAL A 33 -29.04 10.35 -4.47
CA VAL A 33 -30.06 11.17 -5.16
C VAL A 33 -29.42 12.33 -5.93
N ARG A 34 -28.41 13.01 -5.35
CA ARG A 34 -27.70 14.10 -6.05
C ARG A 34 -26.95 13.60 -7.28
N ILE A 35 -26.27 12.45 -7.19
CA ILE A 35 -25.52 11.87 -8.32
C ILE A 35 -26.48 11.40 -9.41
N ALA A 36 -27.57 10.71 -9.05
CA ALA A 36 -28.55 10.22 -10.01
C ALA A 36 -29.28 11.36 -10.77
N ALA A 37 -29.25 12.59 -10.24
CA ALA A 37 -29.78 13.78 -10.90
C ALA A 37 -28.79 14.45 -11.87
N VAL A 38 -27.55 13.96 -11.98
CA VAL A 38 -26.57 14.46 -12.94
C VAL A 38 -26.92 13.95 -14.34
N ASP A 39 -27.00 14.88 -15.31
CA ASP A 39 -27.21 14.52 -16.72
C ASP A 39 -26.09 13.61 -17.21
N GLY A 40 -26.46 12.51 -17.89
CA GLY A 40 -25.52 11.51 -18.39
C GLY A 40 -25.26 10.32 -17.45
N ILE A 41 -25.98 10.23 -16.32
CA ILE A 41 -25.91 9.10 -15.40
C ILE A 41 -27.03 8.09 -15.67
N ALA A 42 -26.63 6.84 -15.89
CA ALA A 42 -27.53 5.72 -16.13
C ALA A 42 -27.96 5.05 -14.82
N ASP A 43 -27.00 4.87 -13.90
CA ASP A 43 -27.21 4.11 -12.67
C ASP A 43 -26.25 4.54 -11.54
N VAL A 44 -26.70 4.35 -10.29
CA VAL A 44 -25.93 4.63 -9.08
C VAL A 44 -26.18 3.52 -8.06
N GLU A 45 -25.17 2.69 -7.83
CA GLU A 45 -25.16 1.67 -6.80
C GLU A 45 -24.45 2.19 -5.55
N THR A 46 -24.99 1.88 -4.37
CA THR A 46 -24.40 2.32 -3.10
C THR A 46 -24.42 1.19 -2.09
N SER A 47 -23.33 1.05 -1.31
CA SER A 47 -23.28 0.10 -0.20
C SER A 47 -22.53 0.70 0.99
N LEU A 48 -22.82 0.19 2.18
CA LEU A 48 -22.21 0.64 3.43
C LEU A 48 -21.78 -0.59 4.22
N ARG A 49 -20.49 -0.70 4.55
CA ARG A 49 -19.91 -1.85 5.26
C ARG A 49 -18.97 -1.40 6.37
N SER A 50 -18.90 -2.17 7.45
CA SER A 50 -17.88 -1.98 8.49
C SER A 50 -16.53 -2.52 8.00
N THR A 51 -15.43 -1.86 8.34
CA THR A 51 -14.11 -2.50 8.35
C THR A 51 -14.08 -3.61 9.40
N ASP A 52 -13.25 -4.62 9.18
CA ASP A 52 -13.19 -5.80 10.04
C ASP A 52 -12.77 -5.42 11.48
N TYR A 53 -13.22 -6.18 12.47
CA TYR A 53 -13.08 -5.86 13.91
C TYR A 53 -11.62 -5.79 14.40
N SER A 54 -10.64 -6.18 13.58
CA SER A 54 -9.22 -6.23 13.94
C SER A 54 -8.49 -4.89 13.91
N ASP A 55 -9.02 -3.88 13.21
CA ASP A 55 -8.24 -2.71 12.78
C ASP A 55 -8.55 -1.41 13.55
N GLY A 56 -9.39 -1.46 14.59
CA GLY A 56 -9.73 -0.30 15.43
C GLY A 56 -11.24 -0.01 15.45
N PRO A 57 -11.69 1.08 16.10
CA PRO A 57 -13.12 1.35 16.29
C PRO A 57 -13.84 1.55 14.95
N ASP A 58 -14.84 0.70 14.69
CA ASP A 58 -15.90 0.73 13.66
C ASP A 58 -15.78 1.82 12.56
N THR A 59 -14.75 1.76 11.71
CA THR A 59 -14.69 2.60 10.52
C THR A 59 -15.66 2.04 9.48
N TRP A 60 -16.62 2.87 9.04
CA TRP A 60 -17.54 2.50 7.99
C TRP A 60 -16.97 2.90 6.63
N ILE A 61 -17.13 2.05 5.63
CA ILE A 61 -16.81 2.34 4.23
C ILE A 61 -18.11 2.45 3.45
N ALA A 62 -18.37 3.64 2.92
CA ALA A 62 -19.44 3.91 1.97
C ALA A 62 -18.89 3.76 0.55
N ARG A 63 -19.35 2.73 -0.17
CA ARG A 63 -19.02 2.55 -1.58
C ARG A 63 -20.11 3.14 -2.47
N VAL A 64 -19.72 3.91 -3.47
CA VAL A 64 -20.61 4.48 -4.49
C VAL A 64 -20.06 4.13 -5.87
N ASP A 65 -20.78 3.32 -6.63
CA ASP A 65 -20.42 2.94 -7.99
C ASP A 65 -21.40 3.58 -8.97
N VAL A 66 -20.88 4.46 -9.83
CA VAL A 66 -21.67 5.28 -10.76
C VAL A 66 -21.45 4.78 -12.18
N THR A 67 -22.52 4.61 -12.95
CA THR A 67 -22.44 4.25 -14.39
C THR A 67 -23.02 5.38 -15.23
N ALA A 68 -22.23 5.91 -16.17
CA ALA A 68 -22.68 6.89 -17.15
C ALA A 68 -23.29 6.22 -18.39
N ASP A 69 -24.22 6.90 -19.07
CA ASP A 69 -24.72 6.51 -20.40
C ASP A 69 -23.99 7.24 -21.55
N THR A 70 -23.09 8.17 -21.21
CA THR A 70 -22.33 8.99 -22.14
C THR A 70 -20.83 8.75 -22.01
N PRO A 71 -20.06 8.69 -23.13
CA PRO A 71 -18.61 8.60 -23.07
C PRO A 71 -17.92 9.94 -22.74
N ASP A 72 -18.67 11.05 -22.64
CA ASP A 72 -18.15 12.39 -22.41
C ASP A 72 -17.50 12.52 -21.02
N PRO A 73 -16.18 12.81 -20.94
CA PRO A 73 -15.49 12.96 -19.66
C PRO A 73 -16.00 14.11 -18.79
N ALA A 74 -16.74 15.09 -19.35
CA ALA A 74 -17.30 16.20 -18.58
C ALA A 74 -18.25 15.72 -17.46
N VAL A 75 -18.86 14.53 -17.61
CA VAL A 75 -19.72 13.94 -16.58
C VAL A 75 -18.94 13.62 -15.30
N ALA A 76 -17.65 13.28 -15.38
CA ALA A 76 -16.82 12.99 -14.21
C ALA A 76 -16.71 14.19 -13.27
N GLY A 77 -16.45 15.39 -13.82
CA GLY A 77 -16.42 16.62 -13.04
C GLY A 77 -17.79 17.03 -12.49
N ALA A 78 -18.89 16.63 -13.13
CA ALA A 78 -20.24 16.85 -12.62
C ALA A 78 -20.58 15.93 -11.45
N VAL A 79 -20.26 14.64 -11.57
CA VAL A 79 -20.43 13.66 -10.48
C VAL A 79 -19.54 14.01 -9.29
N GLN A 80 -18.29 14.41 -9.52
CA GLN A 80 -17.38 14.81 -8.44
C GLN A 80 -17.94 16.00 -7.63
N ARG A 81 -18.56 16.97 -8.30
CA ARG A 81 -19.28 18.07 -7.61
C ARG A 81 -20.51 17.58 -6.84
N ALA A 82 -21.20 16.55 -7.33
CA ALA A 82 -22.38 15.97 -6.68
C ALA A 82 -22.02 15.14 -5.43
N LEU A 83 -20.80 14.58 -5.35
CA LEU A 83 -20.27 13.94 -4.14
C LEU A 83 -20.26 14.93 -2.96
N GLY A 84 -19.80 16.16 -3.17
CA GLY A 84 -19.72 17.17 -2.11
C GLY A 84 -18.74 16.77 -1.01
N ASP A 85 -19.11 16.99 0.26
CA ASP A 85 -18.26 16.73 1.42
C ASP A 85 -18.12 15.23 1.79
N GLY A 86 -18.62 14.32 0.95
CA GLY A 86 -18.57 12.88 1.21
C GLY A 86 -19.73 12.37 2.07
N VAL A 87 -19.52 11.23 2.75
CA VAL A 87 -20.51 10.56 3.61
C VAL A 87 -20.16 10.80 5.07
N THR A 88 -21.15 11.15 5.88
CA THR A 88 -20.92 11.44 7.30
C THR A 88 -20.56 10.17 8.06
N GLN A 89 -19.49 10.18 8.85
CA GLN A 89 -19.03 9.04 9.67
C GLN A 89 -18.72 7.77 8.86
N ALA A 90 -18.38 7.92 7.58
CA ALA A 90 -17.89 6.83 6.75
C ALA A 90 -16.80 7.33 5.79
N GLU A 91 -15.79 6.51 5.57
CA GLU A 91 -14.85 6.68 4.47
C GLU A 91 -15.59 6.44 3.16
N LEU A 92 -15.54 7.40 2.24
CA LEU A 92 -16.13 7.26 0.91
C LEU A 92 -15.13 6.54 -0.01
N VAL A 93 -15.61 5.59 -0.81
CA VAL A 93 -14.93 5.04 -1.98
C VAL A 93 -15.87 5.18 -3.15
N ALA A 94 -15.51 6.01 -4.13
CA ALA A 94 -16.41 6.37 -5.22
C ALA A 94 -15.80 6.09 -6.60
N SER A 95 -16.49 5.30 -7.42
CA SER A 95 -16.06 4.98 -8.78
C SER A 95 -17.06 5.46 -9.84
N LEU A 96 -16.56 5.79 -11.03
CA LEU A 96 -17.35 6.15 -12.21
C LEU A 96 -16.93 5.30 -13.40
N ALA A 97 -17.88 4.58 -14.00
CA ALA A 97 -17.72 3.89 -15.26
C ALA A 97 -18.26 4.74 -16.42
N LEU A 98 -17.40 5.04 -17.39
CA LEU A 98 -17.77 5.66 -18.66
C LEU A 98 -17.80 4.58 -19.77
N PRO A 99 -18.85 4.53 -20.60
CA PRO A 99 -18.94 3.60 -21.72
C PRO A 99 -17.91 3.92 -22.81
N ALA A 100 -17.73 2.96 -23.72
CA ALA A 100 -16.98 3.17 -24.94
C ALA A 100 -17.64 4.26 -25.82
N GLY A 101 -16.82 4.97 -26.59
CA GLY A 101 -17.26 5.95 -27.58
C GLY A 101 -16.51 5.81 -28.89
N ASP A 102 -16.70 6.77 -29.79
CA ASP A 102 -16.02 6.79 -31.08
C ASP A 102 -14.50 6.93 -30.89
N GLY A 103 -13.78 5.83 -31.12
CA GLY A 103 -12.33 5.77 -30.95
C GLY A 103 -11.86 5.77 -29.49
N THR A 104 -12.75 5.55 -28.52
CA THR A 104 -12.41 5.49 -27.09
C THR A 104 -12.85 4.18 -26.44
N ALA A 105 -11.96 3.57 -25.67
CA ALA A 105 -12.27 2.44 -24.81
C ALA A 105 -13.16 2.88 -23.62
N PRO A 106 -13.94 1.97 -23.02
CA PRO A 106 -14.58 2.22 -21.73
C PRO A 106 -13.52 2.45 -20.64
N VAL A 107 -13.88 3.23 -19.62
CA VAL A 107 -12.98 3.57 -18.52
C VAL A 107 -13.70 3.52 -17.17
N ARG A 108 -13.01 3.02 -16.14
CA ARG A 108 -13.41 3.16 -14.74
C ARG A 108 -12.45 4.13 -14.04
N LEU A 109 -13.01 5.09 -13.31
CA LEU A 109 -12.28 6.16 -12.62
C LEU A 109 -12.61 6.16 -11.13
N ASP A 110 -11.61 6.44 -10.30
CA ASP A 110 -11.83 6.87 -8.92
C ASP A 110 -12.12 8.38 -8.89
N LEU A 111 -13.28 8.73 -8.35
CA LEU A 111 -13.78 10.10 -8.27
C LEU A 111 -13.09 10.94 -7.19
N GLN A 112 -12.33 10.31 -6.29
CA GLN A 112 -11.57 10.98 -5.23
C GLN A 112 -10.16 11.37 -5.67
N VAL A 113 -9.73 10.97 -6.87
CA VAL A 113 -8.41 11.32 -7.43
C VAL A 113 -8.60 12.32 -8.58
N PRO A 114 -8.46 13.65 -8.34
CA PRO A 114 -8.81 14.68 -9.33
C PRO A 114 -8.02 14.60 -10.64
N ALA A 115 -6.81 14.05 -10.62
CA ALA A 115 -5.95 13.90 -11.80
C ALA A 115 -6.11 12.54 -12.53
N ALA A 116 -6.95 11.63 -12.02
CA ALA A 116 -7.13 10.30 -12.61
C ALA A 116 -7.77 10.33 -14.00
N TRP A 117 -8.66 11.29 -14.26
CA TRP A 117 -9.39 11.35 -15.53
C TRP A 117 -8.51 11.82 -16.70
N GLU A 118 -7.57 12.74 -16.48
CA GLU A 118 -6.71 13.28 -17.56
C GLU A 118 -5.86 12.18 -18.20
N ILE A 119 -5.22 11.36 -17.35
CA ILE A 119 -4.39 10.25 -17.81
C ILE A 119 -5.24 9.14 -18.44
N ALA A 120 -6.43 8.86 -17.88
CA ALA A 120 -7.32 7.85 -18.41
C ALA A 120 -7.92 8.24 -19.78
N GLU A 121 -8.17 9.53 -20.02
CA GLU A 121 -8.59 10.05 -21.32
C GLU A 121 -7.51 9.88 -22.40
N VAL A 122 -6.24 10.02 -22.03
CA VAL A 122 -5.13 9.72 -22.94
C VAL A 122 -5.10 8.23 -23.25
N TRP A 123 -5.15 7.36 -22.23
CA TRP A 123 -5.01 5.92 -22.41
C TRP A 123 -6.18 5.28 -23.16
N ARG A 124 -7.42 5.71 -22.90
CA ARG A 124 -8.60 5.13 -23.55
C ARG A 124 -8.65 5.42 -25.06
N ARG A 125 -7.88 6.41 -25.54
CA ARG A 125 -7.75 6.75 -26.98
C ARG A 125 -6.65 5.94 -27.68
N ILE A 126 -5.86 5.17 -26.93
CA ILE A 126 -4.82 4.33 -27.51
C ILE A 126 -5.49 3.17 -28.26
N PRO A 127 -5.27 2.99 -29.58
CA PRO A 127 -6.05 2.05 -30.39
C PRO A 127 -5.97 0.59 -29.96
N VAL A 128 -4.92 0.21 -29.23
CA VAL A 128 -4.69 -1.16 -28.77
C VAL A 128 -5.30 -1.47 -27.40
N VAL A 129 -5.89 -0.47 -26.74
CA VAL A 129 -6.53 -0.62 -25.43
C VAL A 129 -8.00 -1.02 -25.61
N SER A 130 -8.44 -2.01 -24.81
CA SER A 130 -9.82 -2.51 -24.79
C SER A 130 -10.61 -1.94 -23.59
N SER A 131 -9.96 -1.68 -22.46
CA SER A 131 -10.54 -0.94 -21.33
C SER A 131 -9.46 -0.30 -20.46
N VAL A 132 -9.82 0.74 -19.72
CA VAL A 132 -8.93 1.43 -18.77
C VAL A 132 -9.54 1.39 -17.37
N ASP A 133 -8.72 1.14 -16.35
CA ASP A 133 -9.11 1.23 -14.94
C ASP A 133 -8.09 2.09 -14.20
N VAL A 134 -8.54 3.24 -13.67
CA VAL A 134 -7.73 4.14 -12.86
C VAL A 134 -8.47 4.35 -11.55
N THR A 135 -8.25 3.43 -10.61
CA THR A 135 -8.91 3.41 -9.31
C THR A 135 -7.91 3.54 -8.15
N GLY A 136 -8.40 3.73 -6.92
CA GLY A 136 -7.55 3.71 -5.73
C GLY A 136 -6.75 2.42 -5.55
N ASP A 137 -7.26 1.29 -6.08
CA ASP A 137 -6.59 -0.01 -6.05
C ASP A 137 -5.41 -0.11 -7.05
N GLY A 138 -5.32 0.82 -8.01
CA GLY A 138 -4.24 0.87 -8.97
C GLY A 138 -4.64 1.38 -10.36
N ARG A 139 -3.67 1.39 -11.26
CA ARG A 139 -3.84 1.86 -12.64
C ARG A 139 -3.56 0.70 -13.59
N SER A 140 -4.53 0.35 -14.43
CA SER A 140 -4.37 -0.72 -15.40
C SER A 140 -5.04 -0.43 -16.72
N VAL A 141 -4.53 -1.07 -17.77
CA VAL A 141 -5.12 -1.07 -19.11
C VAL A 141 -5.22 -2.52 -19.59
N GLU A 142 -6.42 -2.91 -20.06
CA GLU A 142 -6.61 -4.18 -20.75
C GLU A 142 -6.32 -3.98 -22.23
N LEU A 143 -5.63 -4.94 -22.84
CA LEU A 143 -5.31 -4.89 -24.27
C LEU A 143 -6.41 -5.52 -25.12
N ARG A 144 -6.47 -5.11 -26.39
CA ARG A 144 -7.23 -5.81 -27.41
C ARG A 144 -6.51 -7.09 -27.81
N GLU A 145 -7.29 -8.12 -28.15
CA GLU A 145 -6.78 -9.39 -28.66
C GLU A 145 -5.79 -9.18 -29.81
N GLY A 146 -4.68 -9.92 -29.80
CA GLY A 146 -3.60 -9.82 -30.78
C GLY A 146 -2.58 -8.69 -30.55
N THR A 147 -2.77 -7.85 -29.53
CA THR A 147 -1.78 -6.81 -29.16
C THR A 147 -0.73 -7.38 -28.20
N THR A 148 0.55 -7.26 -28.57
CA THR A 148 1.69 -7.58 -27.69
C THR A 148 1.89 -6.54 -26.59
N ILE A 149 2.33 -6.98 -25.41
CA ILE A 149 2.65 -6.12 -24.26
C ILE A 149 3.72 -5.11 -24.63
N ARG A 150 4.75 -5.51 -25.40
CA ARG A 150 5.80 -4.60 -25.86
C ARG A 150 5.24 -3.42 -26.68
N ALA A 151 4.35 -3.71 -27.62
CA ALA A 151 3.75 -2.67 -28.47
C ALA A 151 2.88 -1.70 -27.63
N ALA A 152 2.11 -2.23 -26.68
CA ALA A 152 1.32 -1.41 -25.77
C ALA A 152 2.20 -0.53 -24.86
N ALA A 153 3.24 -1.11 -24.27
CA ALA A 153 4.22 -0.39 -23.44
C ALA A 153 4.86 0.78 -24.20
N HIS A 154 5.21 0.58 -25.48
CA HIS A 154 5.76 1.64 -26.33
C HIS A 154 4.80 2.83 -26.49
N LEU A 155 3.50 2.58 -26.60
CA LEU A 155 2.48 3.62 -26.75
C LEU A 155 2.14 4.31 -25.43
N LEU A 156 2.20 3.60 -24.30
CA LEU A 156 1.82 4.12 -22.98
C LEU A 156 2.93 4.96 -22.34
N ARG A 157 4.19 4.54 -22.47
CA ARG A 157 5.35 5.16 -21.80
C ARG A 157 5.42 6.69 -21.83
N PRO A 158 5.17 7.37 -22.98
CA PRO A 158 5.24 8.83 -23.03
C PRO A 158 4.28 9.54 -22.08
N SER A 159 3.20 8.87 -21.64
CA SER A 159 2.18 9.43 -20.76
C SER A 159 2.36 9.08 -19.29
N LEU A 160 3.35 8.25 -18.92
CA LEU A 160 3.47 7.72 -17.56
C LEU A 160 4.18 8.68 -16.59
N GLY A 161 5.06 9.56 -17.07
CA GLY A 161 5.92 10.36 -16.21
C GLY A 161 6.71 9.46 -15.25
N ASP A 162 6.66 9.77 -13.95
CA ASP A 162 7.30 8.95 -12.89
C ASP A 162 6.41 7.79 -12.41
N GLY A 163 5.19 7.67 -12.95
CA GLY A 163 4.23 6.63 -12.57
C GLY A 163 4.44 5.30 -13.30
N ALA A 164 3.61 4.32 -12.92
CA ALA A 164 3.50 3.03 -13.57
C ALA A 164 2.04 2.69 -13.89
N VAL A 165 1.85 1.75 -14.82
CA VAL A 165 0.57 1.18 -15.22
C VAL A 165 0.72 -0.33 -15.40
N ALA A 166 -0.25 -1.10 -14.91
CA ALA A 166 -0.34 -2.53 -15.20
C ALA A 166 -0.98 -2.74 -16.58
N ILE A 167 -0.23 -3.33 -17.50
CA ILE A 167 -0.76 -3.77 -18.79
C ILE A 167 -1.28 -5.20 -18.62
N ARG A 168 -2.57 -5.40 -18.91
CA ARG A 168 -3.26 -6.68 -18.73
C ARG A 168 -3.71 -7.28 -20.06
N ARG A 169 -3.62 -8.61 -20.13
CA ARG A 169 -4.15 -9.41 -21.23
C ARG A 169 -4.56 -10.78 -20.69
N GLY A 170 -5.85 -10.95 -20.39
CA GLY A 170 -6.34 -12.21 -19.81
C GLY A 170 -5.69 -12.50 -18.45
N THR A 171 -4.88 -13.56 -18.37
CA THR A 171 -4.14 -13.97 -17.16
C THR A 171 -2.74 -13.36 -17.07
N THR A 172 -2.36 -12.51 -18.02
CA THR A 172 -1.09 -11.79 -17.99
C THR A 172 -1.26 -10.39 -17.42
N SER A 173 -0.39 -9.99 -16.49
CA SER A 173 -0.30 -8.63 -15.94
C SER A 173 1.16 -8.18 -15.84
N VAL A 174 1.51 -7.07 -16.48
CA VAL A 174 2.88 -6.53 -16.50
C VAL A 174 2.87 -5.06 -16.13
N ASP A 175 3.48 -4.72 -15.00
CA ASP A 175 3.69 -3.33 -14.61
C ASP A 175 4.74 -2.68 -15.51
N VAL A 176 4.41 -1.50 -16.04
CA VAL A 176 5.26 -0.72 -16.93
C VAL A 176 5.37 0.70 -16.41
N SER A 177 6.60 1.22 -16.33
CA SER A 177 6.91 2.63 -16.10
C SER A 177 7.44 3.27 -17.38
N ALA A 178 7.80 4.56 -17.31
CA ALA A 178 8.40 5.26 -18.44
C ALA A 178 9.66 4.55 -19.01
N THR A 179 10.39 3.80 -18.19
CA THR A 179 11.67 3.18 -18.57
C THR A 179 11.74 1.67 -18.31
N ALA A 180 10.93 1.12 -17.40
CA ALA A 180 10.95 -0.29 -17.04
C ALA A 180 9.64 -1.01 -17.42
N PRO A 181 9.64 -2.34 -17.59
CA PRO A 181 10.81 -3.20 -17.77
C PRO A 181 11.50 -2.91 -19.10
N ALA A 182 12.77 -3.28 -19.23
CA ALA A 182 13.48 -3.04 -20.48
C ALA A 182 12.92 -3.86 -21.66
N PRO A 183 13.17 -3.45 -22.93
CA PRO A 183 12.59 -4.11 -24.10
C PRO A 183 12.89 -5.61 -24.21
N ALA A 184 14.06 -6.09 -23.75
CA ALA A 184 14.38 -7.52 -23.81
C ALA A 184 13.45 -8.37 -22.92
N LEU A 185 13.12 -7.88 -21.72
CA LEU A 185 12.15 -8.55 -20.87
C LEU A 185 10.76 -8.54 -21.51
N LEU A 186 10.30 -7.41 -22.03
CA LEU A 186 9.00 -7.34 -22.71
C LEU A 186 8.90 -8.32 -23.89
N ASP A 187 9.96 -8.43 -24.70
CA ASP A 187 10.03 -9.41 -25.79
C ASP A 187 9.97 -10.87 -25.30
N GLN A 188 10.58 -11.14 -24.15
CA GLN A 188 10.55 -12.47 -23.56
C GLN A 188 9.16 -12.79 -22.99
N LEU A 189 8.49 -11.82 -22.35
CA LEU A 189 7.13 -12.00 -21.84
C LEU A 189 6.15 -12.24 -22.99
N ASP A 190 6.22 -11.48 -24.08
CA ASP A 190 5.39 -11.71 -25.27
C ASP A 190 5.62 -13.10 -25.88
N ARG A 191 6.86 -13.62 -25.86
CA ARG A 191 7.18 -14.98 -26.30
C ARG A 191 6.63 -16.06 -25.37
N LEU A 192 6.71 -15.85 -24.05
CA LEU A 192 6.18 -16.79 -23.06
C LEU A 192 4.66 -16.85 -23.14
N GLU A 193 4.01 -15.71 -23.31
CA GLU A 193 2.55 -15.63 -23.39
C GLU A 193 1.98 -16.30 -24.65
N ALA A 194 2.77 -16.40 -25.72
CA ALA A 194 2.38 -17.14 -26.92
C ALA A 194 2.49 -18.67 -26.75
N ARG A 195 3.05 -19.18 -25.64
CA ARG A 195 3.16 -20.61 -25.39
C ARG A 195 1.87 -21.15 -24.77
N SER A 196 1.42 -22.31 -25.24
CA SER A 196 0.21 -22.96 -24.74
C SER A 196 0.36 -23.61 -23.36
N ASP A 197 1.61 -23.82 -22.91
CA ASP A 197 1.95 -24.43 -21.63
C ASP A 197 2.17 -23.40 -20.51
N VAL A 198 1.92 -22.11 -20.78
CA VAL A 198 1.96 -21.02 -19.81
C VAL A 198 0.54 -20.58 -19.49
N SER A 199 0.15 -20.61 -18.22
CA SER A 199 -1.22 -20.28 -17.77
C SER A 199 -1.34 -18.88 -17.18
N GLU A 200 -0.27 -18.34 -16.58
CA GLU A 200 -0.27 -17.04 -15.92
C GLU A 200 1.11 -16.39 -16.01
N ILE A 201 1.14 -15.07 -16.22
CA ILE A 201 2.36 -14.26 -16.17
C ILE A 201 2.06 -13.01 -15.36
N THR A 202 2.83 -12.78 -14.30
CA THR A 202 2.79 -11.53 -13.54
C THR A 202 4.19 -10.93 -13.47
N ALA A 203 4.36 -9.70 -13.91
CA ALA A 203 5.61 -8.96 -13.74
C ALA A 203 5.35 -7.67 -12.98
N THR A 204 5.94 -7.54 -11.80
CA THR A 204 5.80 -6.35 -10.94
C THR A 204 7.10 -5.56 -10.92
N LEU A 205 6.97 -4.24 -10.95
CA LEU A 205 8.11 -3.36 -10.80
C LEU A 205 8.54 -3.26 -9.34
N GLY A 206 9.86 -3.20 -9.14
CA GLY A 206 10.44 -2.87 -7.84
C GLY A 206 10.52 -1.37 -7.60
N SER A 207 11.02 -1.04 -6.42
CA SER A 207 11.50 0.30 -6.07
C SER A 207 12.99 0.22 -5.70
N ALA A 208 13.58 1.37 -5.35
CA ALA A 208 14.96 1.38 -4.83
C ALA A 208 15.12 0.56 -3.54
N GLN A 209 14.05 0.32 -2.76
CA GLN A 209 14.10 -0.42 -1.50
C GLN A 209 13.51 -1.84 -1.59
N MET A 210 12.81 -2.16 -2.68
CA MET A 210 12.12 -3.43 -2.86
C MET A 210 12.35 -3.97 -4.27
N ARG A 211 12.70 -5.24 -4.41
CA ARG A 211 12.85 -5.84 -5.74
C ARG A 211 11.51 -6.05 -6.41
N GLY A 212 11.49 -5.89 -7.73
CA GLY A 212 10.41 -6.38 -8.56
C GLY A 212 10.57 -7.88 -8.81
N ALA A 213 9.54 -8.50 -9.37
CA ALA A 213 9.54 -9.93 -9.66
C ALA A 213 8.81 -10.25 -10.97
N VAL A 214 9.25 -11.32 -11.62
CA VAL A 214 8.55 -11.98 -12.72
C VAL A 214 8.11 -13.35 -12.23
N SER A 215 6.80 -13.54 -12.09
CA SER A 215 6.14 -14.78 -11.74
C SER A 215 5.52 -15.41 -12.98
N VAL A 216 5.79 -16.69 -13.24
CA VAL A 216 5.19 -17.42 -14.37
C VAL A 216 4.68 -18.78 -13.89
N GLU A 217 3.46 -19.13 -14.31
CA GLU A 217 2.89 -20.45 -14.09
C GLU A 217 2.91 -21.25 -15.41
N THR A 218 3.53 -22.43 -15.40
CA THR A 218 3.77 -23.21 -16.62
C THR A 218 4.01 -24.70 -16.37
N GLU A 219 3.64 -25.55 -17.33
CA GLU A 219 3.95 -26.99 -17.30
C GLU A 219 5.45 -27.30 -17.47
N ASP A 220 6.27 -26.33 -17.91
CA ASP A 220 7.73 -26.43 -18.05
C ASP A 220 8.49 -25.39 -17.19
N PRO A 221 8.50 -25.50 -15.85
CA PRO A 221 9.12 -24.49 -14.99
C PRO A 221 10.61 -24.28 -15.24
N VAL A 222 11.35 -25.37 -15.49
CA VAL A 222 12.81 -25.31 -15.69
C VAL A 222 13.16 -24.65 -17.02
N GLY A 223 12.46 -24.98 -18.11
CA GLY A 223 12.70 -24.37 -19.42
C GLY A 223 12.35 -22.87 -19.43
N VAL A 224 11.23 -22.49 -18.81
CA VAL A 224 10.85 -21.07 -18.68
C VAL A 224 11.83 -20.31 -17.78
N ALA A 225 12.20 -20.86 -16.62
CA ALA A 225 13.19 -20.23 -15.74
C ALA A 225 14.56 -20.06 -16.42
N THR A 226 14.98 -21.05 -17.23
CA THR A 226 16.23 -20.96 -18.01
C THR A 226 16.16 -19.84 -19.05
N ALA A 227 15.01 -19.69 -19.73
CA ALA A 227 14.83 -18.64 -20.73
C ALA A 227 14.79 -17.24 -20.08
N LEU A 228 14.15 -17.10 -18.91
CA LEU A 228 14.17 -15.86 -18.13
C LEU A 228 15.57 -15.54 -17.61
N ALA A 229 16.29 -16.52 -17.04
CA ALA A 229 17.68 -16.36 -16.58
C ALA A 229 18.64 -15.92 -17.72
N ALA A 230 18.37 -16.33 -18.96
CA ALA A 230 19.14 -15.93 -20.14
C ALA A 230 18.73 -14.55 -20.72
N THR A 231 17.64 -13.97 -20.23
CA THR A 231 17.17 -12.64 -20.66
C THR A 231 17.90 -11.58 -19.84
N PRO A 232 18.56 -10.58 -20.46
CA PRO A 232 19.29 -9.55 -19.72
C PRO A 232 18.33 -8.74 -18.85
N ASP A 233 18.87 -8.20 -17.75
CA ASP A 233 18.20 -7.20 -16.93
C ASP A 233 18.93 -5.88 -17.15
N GLU A 234 18.58 -5.17 -18.23
CA GLU A 234 19.34 -4.00 -18.66
C GLU A 234 19.39 -2.88 -17.60
N ALA A 235 18.37 -2.78 -16.75
CA ALA A 235 18.34 -1.81 -15.67
C ALA A 235 19.30 -2.19 -14.54
N ALA A 236 19.32 -3.47 -14.14
CA ALA A 236 20.27 -3.96 -13.14
C ALA A 236 21.71 -3.97 -13.66
N ASP A 237 21.91 -4.34 -14.92
CA ASP A 237 23.23 -4.34 -15.58
C ASP A 237 23.80 -2.91 -15.71
N ALA A 238 22.93 -1.90 -15.84
CA ALA A 238 23.29 -0.48 -15.82
C ALA A 238 23.39 0.11 -14.39
N GLY A 239 23.05 -0.65 -13.34
CA GLY A 239 23.04 -0.18 -11.96
C GLY A 239 21.98 0.87 -11.64
N THR A 240 20.89 0.93 -12.43
CA THR A 240 19.81 1.91 -12.25
C THR A 240 18.61 1.38 -11.49
N ALA A 241 18.52 0.06 -11.30
CA ALA A 241 17.51 -0.60 -10.47
C ALA A 241 18.06 -1.91 -9.87
N PRO A 242 17.51 -2.39 -8.75
CA PRO A 242 17.81 -3.74 -8.25
C PRO A 242 17.36 -4.81 -9.24
N ARG A 243 18.14 -5.89 -9.36
CA ARG A 243 17.85 -7.02 -10.24
C ARG A 243 16.54 -7.70 -9.88
N LEU A 244 15.74 -8.00 -10.91
CA LEU A 244 14.45 -8.65 -10.78
C LEU A 244 14.58 -10.11 -10.35
N ILE A 245 13.68 -10.53 -9.46
CA ILE A 245 13.51 -11.94 -9.07
C ILE A 245 12.74 -12.65 -10.18
N LEU A 246 13.11 -13.88 -10.53
CA LEU A 246 12.23 -14.78 -11.27
C LEU A 246 11.68 -15.87 -10.33
N PHE A 247 10.39 -16.16 -10.47
CA PHE A 247 9.69 -17.21 -9.76
C PHE A 247 8.83 -17.98 -10.77
N VAL A 248 9.14 -19.26 -11.00
CA VAL A 248 8.43 -20.07 -11.99
C VAL A 248 7.88 -21.31 -11.30
N ARG A 249 6.58 -21.53 -11.42
CA ARG A 249 5.89 -22.64 -10.75
C ARG A 249 5.08 -23.47 -11.73
N ALA A 250 4.83 -24.73 -11.36
CA ALA A 250 3.89 -25.59 -12.07
C ALA A 250 2.43 -25.18 -11.75
N PRO A 251 1.46 -25.44 -12.66
CA PRO A 251 0.06 -25.11 -12.43
C PRO A 251 -0.52 -25.80 -11.22
N TYR A 252 -1.47 -25.14 -10.56
CA TYR A 252 -2.15 -25.67 -9.38
C TYR A 252 -3.17 -26.75 -9.76
N SER A 253 -2.73 -27.94 -10.13
CA SER A 253 -3.62 -29.11 -10.21
C SER A 253 -3.78 -29.75 -8.82
N ALA A 254 -4.98 -30.25 -8.52
CA ALA A 254 -5.33 -30.90 -7.25
C ALA A 254 -4.44 -32.11 -6.88
N ASP A 255 -3.64 -32.62 -7.83
CA ASP A 255 -2.69 -33.72 -7.64
C ASP A 255 -1.28 -33.22 -7.28
N ARG A 256 -1.17 -32.27 -6.33
CA ARG A 256 0.13 -31.88 -5.73
C ARG A 256 0.62 -32.96 -4.75
N GLU A 257 0.56 -34.23 -5.16
CA GLU A 257 1.25 -35.34 -4.51
C GLU A 257 2.55 -35.62 -5.27
N THR A 258 3.66 -35.07 -4.77
CA THR A 258 5.00 -35.66 -4.92
C THR A 258 5.64 -35.74 -6.32
N GLY A 259 5.17 -34.98 -7.31
CA GLY A 259 5.86 -34.83 -8.61
C GLY A 259 6.97 -33.78 -8.57
N THR A 260 8.09 -34.04 -9.24
CA THR A 260 9.33 -33.22 -9.35
C THR A 260 9.18 -31.83 -10.00
N GLY A 261 8.00 -31.22 -10.02
CA GLY A 261 7.78 -29.84 -10.45
C GLY A 261 8.07 -28.87 -9.31
N ALA A 262 9.33 -28.78 -8.88
CA ALA A 262 9.73 -27.83 -7.85
C ALA A 262 9.60 -26.39 -8.38
N ASP A 263 9.11 -25.47 -7.54
CA ASP A 263 9.15 -24.04 -7.83
C ASP A 263 10.61 -23.64 -8.12
N VAL A 264 10.86 -23.01 -9.27
CA VAL A 264 12.19 -22.59 -9.70
C VAL A 264 12.33 -21.09 -9.46
N THR A 265 13.34 -20.71 -8.70
CA THR A 265 13.65 -19.31 -8.40
C THR A 265 15.02 -18.92 -8.92
N GLY A 266 15.21 -17.62 -9.18
CA GLY A 266 16.48 -17.10 -9.67
C GLY A 266 16.45 -15.60 -9.88
N TRP A 267 17.33 -15.12 -10.74
CA TRP A 267 17.53 -13.70 -11.01
C TRP A 267 17.57 -13.47 -12.51
N LEU A 268 16.90 -12.42 -12.97
CA LEU A 268 16.90 -12.06 -14.38
C LEU A 268 18.33 -11.76 -14.86
N GLY A 269 18.73 -12.36 -15.97
CA GLY A 269 20.07 -12.18 -16.55
C GLY A 269 21.22 -12.88 -15.82
N LEU A 270 20.96 -13.72 -14.81
CA LEU A 270 22.01 -14.51 -14.13
C LEU A 270 21.75 -16.02 -14.28
N PRO A 271 22.81 -16.86 -14.31
CA PRO A 271 22.65 -18.31 -14.31
C PRO A 271 21.78 -18.80 -13.14
N LEU A 272 20.93 -19.79 -13.38
CA LEU A 272 20.13 -20.42 -12.33
C LEU A 272 21.04 -20.96 -11.20
N GLY A 273 20.60 -20.75 -9.95
CA GLY A 273 21.40 -21.08 -8.76
C GLY A 273 22.44 -20.02 -8.35
N SER A 274 22.52 -18.90 -9.07
CA SER A 274 23.32 -17.75 -8.63
C SER A 274 22.85 -17.24 -7.25
N PRO A 275 23.78 -16.83 -6.37
CA PRO A 275 23.42 -16.25 -5.08
C PRO A 275 22.60 -14.97 -5.26
N ALA A 276 21.89 -14.55 -4.21
CA ALA A 276 21.17 -13.29 -4.22
C ALA A 276 22.13 -12.12 -4.52
N PRO A 277 21.81 -11.26 -5.51
CA PRO A 277 22.56 -10.04 -5.76
C PRO A 277 22.56 -9.13 -4.54
N ASP A 278 23.70 -8.52 -4.27
CA ASP A 278 23.87 -7.50 -3.23
C ASP A 278 23.81 -6.10 -3.85
N ASP A 279 22.63 -5.75 -4.34
CA ASP A 279 22.32 -4.51 -5.10
C ASP A 279 21.07 -3.78 -4.54
N LEU A 280 20.60 -4.21 -3.37
CA LEU A 280 19.68 -3.41 -2.56
C LEU A 280 20.49 -2.55 -1.58
N PRO A 281 20.02 -1.35 -1.22
CA PRO A 281 20.65 -0.57 -0.18
C PRO A 281 20.65 -1.36 1.13
N ASP A 282 21.81 -1.44 1.76
CA ASP A 282 22.00 -2.11 3.03
C ASP A 282 21.10 -1.44 4.09
N ARG A 283 20.08 -2.16 4.58
CA ARG A 283 19.18 -1.66 5.62
C ARG A 283 19.92 -1.34 6.92
N SER A 284 21.12 -1.89 7.09
CA SER A 284 21.98 -1.69 8.27
C SER A 284 22.85 -0.44 8.19
N GLN A 285 22.90 0.24 7.05
CA GLN A 285 23.47 1.57 7.01
C GLN A 285 22.37 2.59 7.33
N PRO A 286 22.40 3.27 8.50
CA PRO A 286 21.65 4.51 8.63
C PRO A 286 22.05 5.36 7.43
N SER A 287 21.07 5.76 6.63
CA SER A 287 21.26 6.62 5.46
C SER A 287 22.25 7.70 5.88
N THR A 288 23.47 7.64 5.35
CA THR A 288 24.47 8.66 5.63
C THR A 288 23.80 9.95 5.19
N PRO A 289 23.52 10.91 6.09
CA PRO A 289 22.83 12.12 5.72
C PRO A 289 23.57 12.70 4.54
N ALA A 290 22.87 12.92 3.42
CA ALA A 290 23.45 13.56 2.27
C ALA A 290 24.20 14.79 2.79
N ALA A 291 25.51 14.85 2.55
CA ALA A 291 26.32 15.95 3.02
C ALA A 291 25.62 17.24 2.56
N PRO A 292 25.15 18.10 3.49
CA PRO A 292 24.35 19.25 3.11
C PRO A 292 25.21 20.13 2.20
N THR A 293 24.82 20.22 0.93
CA THR A 293 25.30 21.26 0.04
C THR A 293 24.81 22.57 0.64
N THR A 294 25.71 23.22 1.40
CA THR A 294 25.49 24.39 2.28
C THR A 294 25.02 23.99 3.68
N PRO A 295 25.78 24.28 4.76
CA PRO A 295 25.26 24.16 6.11
C PRO A 295 24.04 25.08 6.23
N ALA A 296 22.88 24.50 6.46
CA ALA A 296 21.76 25.26 6.99
C ALA A 296 22.22 25.92 8.31
N PRO A 297 21.83 27.17 8.59
CA PRO A 297 22.08 27.75 9.90
C PRO A 297 21.56 26.78 10.98
N PRO A 298 22.28 26.60 12.11
CA PRO A 298 21.83 25.70 13.16
C PRO A 298 20.38 26.05 13.52
N LEU A 299 19.51 25.04 13.47
CA LEU A 299 18.12 25.19 13.87
C LEU A 299 18.12 25.51 15.36
N ASP A 300 17.53 26.65 15.74
CA ASP A 300 17.32 27.01 17.14
C ASP A 300 16.27 26.05 17.73
N LEU A 301 16.70 24.87 18.17
CA LEU A 301 15.86 23.96 18.93
C LEU A 301 15.55 24.61 20.29
N VAL A 302 14.27 24.69 20.63
CA VAL A 302 13.84 25.03 21.98
C VAL A 302 14.42 23.99 22.94
N ASP A 303 14.93 24.45 24.09
CA ASP A 303 15.45 23.57 25.14
C ASP A 303 14.35 22.65 25.66
N VAL A 304 14.53 21.34 25.46
CA VAL A 304 13.61 20.28 25.89
C VAL A 304 14.28 19.33 26.90
N SER A 305 15.30 19.81 27.64
CA SER A 305 16.05 18.98 28.60
C SER A 305 15.17 18.35 29.67
N GLU A 306 14.10 19.03 30.10
CA GLU A 306 13.13 18.49 31.07
C GLU A 306 12.29 17.35 30.45
N GLN A 307 11.90 17.49 29.19
CA GLN A 307 11.15 16.49 28.44
C GLN A 307 12.02 15.28 28.09
N GLU A 308 13.30 15.49 27.75
CA GLU A 308 14.26 14.40 27.57
C GLU A 308 14.48 13.62 28.87
N ALA A 309 14.56 14.31 30.01
CA ALA A 309 14.64 13.66 31.31
C ALA A 309 13.37 12.85 31.63
N GLY A 310 12.19 13.39 31.32
CA GLY A 310 10.90 12.70 31.49
C GLY A 310 10.77 11.45 30.62
N VAL A 311 11.07 11.58 29.33
CA VAL A 311 11.07 10.45 28.37
C VAL A 311 12.09 9.39 28.76
N ARG A 312 13.30 9.79 29.17
CA ARG A 312 14.33 8.85 29.63
C ARG A 312 13.87 8.08 30.86
N ALA A 313 13.40 8.79 31.89
CA ALA A 313 12.93 8.18 33.14
C ALA A 313 11.75 7.23 32.91
N PHE A 314 10.83 7.59 32.00
CA PHE A 314 9.70 6.73 31.62
C PHE A 314 10.16 5.41 30.99
N LEU A 315 11.09 5.46 30.03
CA LEU A 315 11.61 4.28 29.35
C LEU A 315 12.50 3.42 30.27
N GLU A 316 13.29 4.05 31.14
CA GLU A 316 14.09 3.34 32.15
C GLU A 316 13.20 2.59 33.14
N ALA A 317 12.13 3.22 33.62
CA ALA A 317 11.15 2.58 34.50
C ALA A 317 10.45 1.40 33.82
N ALA A 318 10.07 1.56 32.55
CA ALA A 318 9.48 0.49 31.75
C ALA A 318 10.46 -0.67 31.56
N ALA A 319 11.71 -0.39 31.21
CA ALA A 319 12.75 -1.42 31.06
C ALA A 319 13.02 -2.15 32.37
N ALA A 320 13.06 -1.45 33.50
CA ALA A 320 13.27 -2.03 34.82
C ALA A 320 12.22 -3.08 35.21
N THR A 321 10.99 -3.00 34.69
CA THR A 321 9.93 -4.00 34.94
C THR A 321 10.29 -5.40 34.43
N THR A 322 11.19 -5.48 33.45
CA THR A 322 11.66 -6.74 32.86
C THR A 322 12.81 -7.37 33.63
N GLY A 323 13.49 -6.60 34.50
CA GLY A 323 14.73 -7.05 35.16
C GLY A 323 15.92 -7.26 34.22
N VAL A 324 15.80 -6.92 32.93
CA VAL A 324 16.89 -7.01 31.94
C VAL A 324 17.52 -5.63 31.73
N PRO A 325 18.85 -5.50 31.85
CA PRO A 325 19.53 -4.23 31.57
C PRO A 325 19.30 -3.79 30.12
N ALA A 326 18.89 -2.54 29.92
CA ALA A 326 18.69 -1.94 28.61
C ALA A 326 19.09 -0.46 28.65
N GLU A 327 19.68 0.04 27.58
CA GLU A 327 20.14 1.43 27.48
C GLU A 327 19.10 2.29 26.77
N VAL A 328 18.72 3.40 27.40
CA VAL A 328 17.75 4.36 26.84
C VAL A 328 18.47 5.47 26.11
N THR A 329 18.13 5.65 24.84
CA THR A 329 18.59 6.79 24.04
C THR A 329 17.47 7.83 23.96
N THR A 330 17.81 9.11 24.07
CA THR A 330 16.87 10.22 23.84
C THR A 330 17.49 11.27 22.94
N VAL A 331 16.66 11.93 22.14
CA VAL A 331 17.05 13.02 21.24
C VAL A 331 15.93 14.06 21.13
N ALA A 332 16.30 15.34 21.06
CA ALA A 332 15.41 16.42 20.69
C ALA A 332 15.16 16.43 19.16
N THR A 333 13.89 16.52 18.76
CA THR A 333 13.45 16.54 17.36
C THR A 333 12.36 17.59 17.16
N GLN A 334 12.18 18.10 15.93
CA GLN A 334 11.05 18.98 15.63
C GLN A 334 9.74 18.18 15.58
N CYS A 335 8.64 18.82 15.98
CA CYS A 335 7.33 18.22 15.87
C CYS A 335 6.86 18.07 14.42
N GLU A 336 6.18 16.97 14.12
CA GLU A 336 5.65 16.68 12.77
C GLU A 336 4.49 17.61 12.35
N ASP A 337 4.02 18.50 13.23
CA ASP A 337 2.95 19.47 12.96
C ASP A 337 3.39 20.65 12.07
N GLY A 338 4.66 20.65 11.62
CA GLY A 338 5.24 21.70 10.79
C GLY A 338 5.51 23.00 11.55
N SER A 339 5.39 23.00 12.88
CA SER A 339 5.74 24.14 13.71
C SER A 339 7.23 24.12 14.10
N ALA A 340 7.77 25.27 14.54
CA ALA A 340 9.11 25.34 15.12
C ALA A 340 9.20 24.73 16.54
N ALA A 341 8.20 23.95 16.96
CA ALA A 341 8.19 23.30 18.26
C ALA A 341 9.17 22.11 18.29
N THR A 342 9.77 21.88 19.46
CA THR A 342 10.67 20.77 19.73
C THR A 342 9.96 19.75 20.63
N GLN A 343 10.17 18.46 20.38
CA GLN A 343 9.79 17.35 21.27
C GLN A 343 11.02 16.49 21.59
N ALA A 344 11.01 15.85 22.76
CA ALA A 344 11.95 14.79 23.09
C ALA A 344 11.41 13.44 22.61
N THR A 345 12.24 12.69 21.90
CA THR A 345 11.94 11.33 21.46
C THR A 345 12.93 10.38 22.09
N GLY A 346 12.45 9.24 22.60
CA GLY A 346 13.28 8.22 23.22
C GLY A 346 13.03 6.83 22.70
N SER A 347 14.04 5.97 22.76
CA SER A 347 13.95 4.57 22.38
C SER A 347 14.82 3.68 23.26
N VAL A 348 14.40 2.41 23.41
CA VAL A 348 15.16 1.37 24.10
C VAL A 348 14.87 0.00 23.49
N LEU A 349 15.93 -0.80 23.35
CA LEU A 349 15.86 -2.22 23.02
C LEU A 349 16.15 -3.02 24.28
N ILE A 350 15.16 -3.78 24.75
CA ILE A 350 15.31 -4.69 25.89
C ILE A 350 15.59 -6.10 25.35
N PRO A 351 16.82 -6.63 25.52
CA PRO A 351 17.22 -7.91 24.94
C PRO A 351 16.71 -9.10 25.79
N ILE A 352 15.39 -9.22 25.93
CA ILE A 352 14.72 -10.19 26.82
C ILE A 352 15.17 -11.64 26.60
N PHE A 353 15.50 -12.03 25.37
CA PHE A 353 15.96 -13.38 25.02
C PHE A 353 17.34 -13.75 25.56
N THR A 354 18.06 -12.80 26.16
CA THR A 354 19.31 -13.09 26.87
C THR A 354 19.07 -13.72 28.25
N VAL A 355 17.85 -13.59 28.79
CA VAL A 355 17.52 -14.02 30.16
C VAL A 355 16.18 -14.78 30.25
N MET A 356 15.32 -14.70 29.24
CA MET A 356 13.98 -15.29 29.22
C MET A 356 13.69 -15.98 27.88
N ASP A 357 13.01 -17.13 27.92
CA ASP A 357 12.64 -17.87 26.70
C ASP A 357 11.33 -17.37 26.05
N GLU A 358 10.50 -16.66 26.81
CA GLU A 358 9.18 -16.19 26.38
C GLU A 358 9.06 -14.65 26.46
N PRO A 359 8.58 -13.97 25.39
CA PRO A 359 8.47 -12.52 25.37
C PRO A 359 7.17 -11.99 25.99
N GLN A 360 6.16 -12.84 26.20
CA GLN A 360 4.84 -12.40 26.67
C GLN A 360 4.87 -11.88 28.12
N PRO A 361 5.52 -12.55 29.10
CA PRO A 361 5.58 -12.04 30.47
C PRO A 361 6.20 -10.64 30.62
N PRO A 362 7.38 -10.31 30.01
CA PRO A 362 7.93 -8.96 30.09
C PRO A 362 7.09 -7.93 29.31
N PHE A 363 6.47 -8.33 28.19
CA PHE A 363 5.54 -7.47 27.45
C PHE A 363 4.32 -7.06 28.31
N ASP A 364 3.71 -8.03 28.99
CA ASP A 364 2.57 -7.79 29.88
C ASP A 364 2.95 -6.94 31.10
N ALA A 365 4.19 -7.08 31.60
CA ALA A 365 4.70 -6.27 32.70
C ALA A 365 4.84 -4.79 32.30
N ILE A 366 5.42 -4.53 31.11
CA ILE A 366 5.59 -3.17 30.58
C ILE A 366 4.24 -2.51 30.32
N THR A 367 3.34 -3.18 29.59
CA THR A 367 2.03 -2.60 29.25
C THR A 367 1.14 -2.38 30.47
N ARG A 368 1.24 -3.24 31.50
CA ARG A 368 0.61 -3.00 32.79
C ARG A 368 1.18 -1.76 33.49
N SER A 369 2.51 -1.58 33.48
CA SER A 369 3.15 -0.40 34.06
C SER A 369 2.72 0.90 33.37
N TRP A 370 2.47 0.87 32.06
CA TRP A 370 1.96 2.01 31.31
C TRP A 370 0.49 2.30 31.63
N THR A 371 -0.31 1.26 31.77
CA THR A 371 -1.71 1.37 32.22
C THR A 371 -1.77 1.98 33.62
N ASP A 372 -0.95 1.49 34.55
CA ASP A 372 -0.85 2.01 35.92
C ASP A 372 -0.35 3.45 35.95
N ALA A 373 0.51 3.82 35.00
CA ALA A 373 0.94 5.19 34.81
C ALA A 373 -0.19 6.08 34.28
N GLY A 374 -1.25 5.53 33.68
CA GLY A 374 -2.38 6.29 33.12
C GLY A 374 -2.32 6.46 31.60
N PHE A 375 -1.59 5.60 30.89
CA PHE A 375 -1.69 5.51 29.43
C PHE A 375 -2.88 4.65 29.03
N ALA A 376 -3.54 5.05 27.94
CA ALA A 376 -4.60 4.27 27.31
C ALA A 376 -4.07 3.64 26.00
N PRO A 377 -4.52 2.42 25.65
CA PRO A 377 -4.21 1.82 24.35
C PRO A 377 -4.73 2.71 23.21
N GLY A 378 -3.86 3.04 22.26
CA GLY A 378 -4.13 3.90 21.10
C GLY A 378 -4.22 3.18 19.76
N GLY A 379 -4.04 1.86 19.73
CA GLY A 379 -4.13 1.01 18.54
C GLY A 379 -2.95 0.04 18.40
N ARG A 380 -3.04 -0.87 17.42
CA ARG A 380 -1.97 -1.81 17.04
C ARG A 380 -1.75 -1.75 15.54
N ALA A 381 -0.50 -1.61 15.09
CA ALA A 381 -0.15 -1.70 13.67
C ALA A 381 1.15 -2.47 13.50
N MET A 382 1.18 -3.42 12.55
CA MET A 382 2.39 -4.20 12.21
C MET A 382 3.08 -4.86 13.43
N GLY A 383 2.29 -5.33 14.40
CA GLY A 383 2.79 -5.95 15.63
C GLY A 383 3.39 -4.97 16.66
N ARG A 384 3.16 -3.66 16.49
CA ARG A 384 3.49 -2.62 17.46
C ARG A 384 2.22 -2.11 18.13
N ASP A 385 2.26 -2.00 19.46
CA ASP A 385 1.17 -1.48 20.28
C ASP A 385 1.47 -0.03 20.63
N TYR A 386 0.53 0.85 20.34
CA TYR A 386 0.63 2.28 20.61
C TYR A 386 -0.19 2.65 21.82
N TRP A 387 0.32 3.59 22.60
CA TRP A 387 -0.25 4.04 23.86
C TRP A 387 -0.23 5.56 23.89
N LYS A 388 -1.33 6.15 24.35
CA LYS A 388 -1.47 7.60 24.48
C LYS A 388 -1.62 7.97 25.95
N ALA A 389 -0.91 9.02 26.36
CA ALA A 389 -1.11 9.63 27.65
C ALA A 389 -2.48 10.32 27.72
N GLY A 390 -3.11 10.32 28.90
CA GLY A 390 -4.20 11.26 29.19
C GLY A 390 -3.69 12.70 29.28
N ASP A 391 -4.58 13.67 29.11
CA ASP A 391 -4.23 15.10 29.11
C ASP A 391 -3.54 15.52 30.43
N GLY A 392 -2.43 16.26 30.32
CA GLY A 392 -1.83 16.99 31.46
C GLY A 392 -0.86 16.20 32.36
N ARG A 393 -0.15 15.19 31.85
CA ARG A 393 0.89 14.49 32.61
C ARG A 393 2.06 15.41 33.00
N ALA A 394 2.55 15.25 34.22
CA ALA A 394 3.66 16.02 34.77
C ALA A 394 5.04 15.64 34.20
N ASP A 395 5.19 14.44 33.64
CA ASP A 395 6.44 13.96 33.02
C ASP A 395 6.58 14.32 31.54
N GLY A 396 5.57 15.00 30.96
CA GLY A 396 5.59 15.52 29.61
C GLY A 396 5.53 14.46 28.50
N VAL A 397 5.40 13.17 28.81
CA VAL A 397 5.29 12.10 27.81
C VAL A 397 3.89 12.07 27.21
N ALA A 398 3.78 12.19 25.89
CA ALA A 398 2.53 12.23 25.14
C ALA A 398 2.13 10.85 24.59
N SER A 399 3.12 10.09 24.11
CA SER A 399 2.89 8.81 23.46
C SER A 399 3.97 7.79 23.83
N ALA A 400 3.63 6.51 23.75
CA ALA A 400 4.57 5.40 23.89
C ALA A 400 4.20 4.27 22.91
N SER A 401 5.17 3.48 22.49
CA SER A 401 4.92 2.29 21.70
C SER A 401 5.82 1.13 22.09
N ILE A 402 5.32 -0.11 21.96
CA ILE A 402 6.07 -1.34 22.22
C ILE A 402 5.89 -2.31 21.07
N ARG A 403 6.97 -2.97 20.65
CA ARG A 403 6.94 -4.02 19.62
C ARG A 403 7.84 -5.19 20.02
N GLY A 404 7.33 -6.41 19.83
CA GLY A 404 8.16 -7.61 19.86
C GLY A 404 8.95 -7.78 18.56
N ALA A 405 10.23 -8.09 18.67
CA ALA A 405 11.13 -8.40 17.56
C ALA A 405 12.01 -9.62 17.90
N SER A 406 12.77 -10.13 16.94
CA SER A 406 13.63 -11.30 17.13
C SER A 406 14.78 -11.08 18.11
N ASP A 407 15.15 -9.83 18.36
CA ASP A 407 16.22 -9.39 19.26
C ASP A 407 15.70 -8.91 20.63
N GLY A 408 14.37 -8.81 20.83
CA GLY A 408 13.77 -8.48 22.11
C GLY A 408 12.53 -7.58 22.01
N LEU A 409 12.36 -6.69 22.98
CA LEU A 409 11.27 -5.71 23.01
C LEU A 409 11.80 -4.32 22.67
N HIS A 410 11.23 -3.70 21.64
CA HIS A 410 11.54 -2.33 21.20
C HIS A 410 10.49 -1.38 21.75
N LEU A 411 10.91 -0.45 22.59
CA LEU A 411 10.04 0.59 23.16
C LEU A 411 10.44 1.95 22.56
N SER A 412 9.45 2.80 22.32
CA SER A 412 9.65 4.21 22.02
C SER A 412 8.69 5.08 22.84
N ALA A 413 9.08 6.32 23.10
CA ALA A 413 8.22 7.31 23.74
C ALA A 413 8.53 8.71 23.21
N GLU A 414 7.51 9.56 23.17
CA GLU A 414 7.60 10.93 22.68
C GLU A 414 6.98 11.88 23.70
N SER A 415 7.60 13.05 23.87
CA SER A 415 7.05 14.12 24.69
C SER A 415 6.01 14.95 23.94
N VAL A 416 5.27 15.79 24.67
CA VAL A 416 4.53 16.90 24.08
C VAL A 416 5.47 17.87 23.37
N CYS A 417 4.94 18.57 22.38
CA CYS A 417 5.62 19.65 21.67
C CYS A 417 5.76 20.91 22.53
N VAL A 418 6.97 21.45 22.64
CA VAL A 418 7.31 22.67 23.39
C VAL A 418 7.75 23.76 22.41
N ARG A 419 7.32 25.01 22.65
CA ARG A 419 7.60 26.18 21.81
C ARG A 419 8.38 27.25 22.54
#